data_AF-A0A2W6DD72-F1
#
_entry.id   AF-A0A2W6DD72-F1
#
_cell.length_a   1.000
_cell.length_b   1.000
_cell.length_c   1.000
_cell.angle_alpha   90.00
_cell.angle_beta   90.00
_cell.angle_gamma   90.00
#
_symmetry.space_group_name_H-M   'P 1'
#
loop_
_entity.id
_entity.type
_entity.pdbx_description
1 polymer ?
#
loop_
_entity_poly.entity_id
_entity_poly.type
_entity_poly.pdbx_seq_one_letter_code
_entity_poly.pdbx_strand_id
1 'polypeptide(L)'
;MRESLSAAGRQFGHVLKESVGVFGYLDLNLPAGAYGIWATMTLGLLANAFIVAGPRERRALLGIVATAVAVPVLYYAAIARHGIGLQGRHMLPMLVIVPLLAGEVILRHRRRLGPLARRTMWSIPAGAAAVQLLAWYANARRAAVGSNGPWAFLGHAQWQPPAGWDTWLALTIVAVALLGAVATLVHDQPGAVQDSA
;
A
#
# COMPACT_ATOMS: atom_id res chain seq x y z
N MET A 1 -23.20 12.96 18.99
CA MET A 1 -21.73 12.86 18.83
C MET A 1 -21.25 11.42 18.63
N ARG A 2 -21.66 10.44 19.45
CA ARG A 2 -21.26 9.02 19.31
C ARG A 2 -21.64 8.38 17.96
N GLU A 3 -22.82 8.67 17.42
CA GLU A 3 -23.25 8.17 16.10
C GLU A 3 -22.42 8.74 14.94
N SER A 4 -22.01 10.01 15.05
CA SER A 4 -21.14 10.65 14.06
C SER A 4 -19.75 10.01 14.05
N LEU A 5 -19.21 9.69 15.23
CA LEU A 5 -17.91 9.01 15.35
C LEU A 5 -17.93 7.57 14.83
N SER A 6 -19.01 6.81 15.08
CA SER A 6 -19.13 5.44 14.57
C SER A 6 -19.33 5.42 13.05
N ALA A 7 -20.08 6.38 12.50
CA ALA A 7 -20.20 6.57 11.06
C ALA A 7 -18.85 6.95 10.42
N ALA A 8 -18.09 7.85 11.06
CA ALA A 8 -16.77 8.23 10.59
C ALA A 8 -15.75 7.07 10.64
N GLY A 9 -15.84 6.20 11.66
CA GLY A 9 -15.02 5.00 11.74
C GLY A 9 -15.29 4.01 10.60
N ARG A 10 -16.56 3.79 10.24
CA ARG A 10 -16.91 2.97 9.06
C ARG A 10 -16.42 3.61 7.77
N GLN A 11 -16.60 4.92 7.62
CA GLN A 11 -16.11 5.66 6.46
C GLN A 11 -14.59 5.55 6.30
N PHE A 12 -13.85 5.62 7.40
CA PHE A 12 -12.41 5.43 7.38
C PHE A 12 -12.01 4.04 6.87
N GLY A 13 -12.74 2.99 7.26
CA GLY A 13 -12.56 1.64 6.71
C GLY A 13 -12.74 1.58 5.19
N HIS A 14 -13.73 2.30 4.65
CA HIS A 14 -13.91 2.43 3.19
C HIS A 14 -12.73 3.16 2.53
N VAL A 15 -12.29 4.28 3.11
CA VAL A 15 -11.14 5.05 2.64
C VAL A 15 -9.86 4.22 2.61
N LEU A 16 -9.64 3.37 3.61
CA LEU A 16 -8.50 2.44 3.64
C LEU A 16 -8.59 1.34 2.58
N LYS A 17 -9.80 0.87 2.26
CA LYS A 17 -9.98 -0.11 1.19
C LYS A 17 -9.74 0.53 -0.17
N GLU A 18 -10.27 1.74 -0.37
CA GLU A 18 -10.12 2.53 -1.59
C GLU A 18 -8.69 2.96 -1.87
N SER A 19 -7.89 3.22 -0.83
CA SER A 19 -6.48 3.55 -0.98
C SER A 19 -5.63 2.38 -1.49
N VAL A 20 -6.15 1.14 -1.40
CA VAL A 20 -5.40 -0.06 -1.81
C VAL A 20 -5.87 -0.61 -3.15
N GLY A 21 -7.19 -0.74 -3.35
CA GLY A 21 -7.68 -1.67 -4.37
C GLY A 21 -9.08 -1.44 -4.90
N VAL A 22 -9.62 -0.22 -4.75
CA VAL A 22 -10.91 0.13 -5.35
C VAL A 22 -10.68 1.07 -6.52
N PHE A 23 -10.90 0.57 -7.75
CA PHE A 23 -10.55 1.25 -9.00
C PHE A 23 -11.77 1.60 -9.85
N GLY A 24 -11.53 2.36 -10.92
CA GLY A 24 -12.57 2.84 -11.84
C GLY A 24 -13.45 3.90 -11.16
N TYR A 25 -14.77 3.72 -11.25
CA TYR A 25 -15.77 4.56 -10.58
C TYR A 25 -16.21 3.94 -9.24
N LEU A 26 -15.24 3.44 -8.47
CA LEU A 26 -15.42 2.76 -7.18
C LEU A 26 -16.12 1.39 -7.22
N ASP A 27 -16.21 0.80 -8.40
CA ASP A 27 -16.97 -0.42 -8.65
C ASP A 27 -16.08 -1.65 -8.95
N LEU A 28 -14.76 -1.47 -9.15
CA LEU A 28 -13.82 -2.58 -9.19
C LEU A 28 -13.17 -2.76 -7.83
N ASN A 29 -13.50 -3.85 -7.13
CA ASN A 29 -12.82 -4.25 -5.90
C ASN A 29 -11.81 -5.35 -6.20
N LEU A 30 -10.60 -5.26 -5.64
CA LEU A 30 -9.70 -6.39 -5.61
C LEU A 30 -10.25 -7.57 -4.79
N PRO A 31 -9.74 -8.80 -5.00
CA PRO A 31 -10.04 -9.93 -4.13
C PRO A 31 -9.69 -9.63 -2.66
N ALA A 32 -10.47 -10.19 -1.73
CA ALA A 32 -10.28 -9.97 -0.28
C ALA A 32 -8.84 -10.24 0.19
N GLY A 33 -8.19 -11.25 -0.40
CA GLY A 33 -6.80 -11.60 -0.11
C GLY A 33 -5.80 -10.46 -0.35
N ALA A 34 -6.02 -9.62 -1.37
CA ALA A 34 -5.14 -8.49 -1.66
C ALA A 34 -5.12 -7.46 -0.53
N TYR A 35 -6.29 -7.13 0.02
CA TYR A 35 -6.40 -6.24 1.18
C TYR A 35 -5.77 -6.85 2.43
N GLY A 36 -5.97 -8.15 2.64
CA GLY A 36 -5.34 -8.88 3.74
C GLY A 36 -3.81 -8.81 3.68
N ILE A 37 -3.24 -9.13 2.51
CA ILE A 37 -1.79 -9.06 2.28
C ILE A 37 -1.27 -7.63 2.53
N TRP A 38 -1.94 -6.62 1.97
CA TRP A 38 -1.54 -5.22 2.15
C TRP A 38 -1.61 -4.76 3.61
N ALA A 39 -2.67 -5.12 4.33
CA ALA A 39 -2.83 -4.81 5.74
C ALA A 39 -1.76 -5.49 6.58
N THR A 40 -1.49 -6.78 6.35
CA THR A 40 -0.45 -7.53 7.07
C THR A 40 0.94 -6.93 6.83
N MET A 41 1.29 -6.56 5.60
CA MET A 41 2.56 -5.89 5.30
C MET A 41 2.68 -4.55 6.02
N THR A 42 1.65 -3.71 5.97
CA THR A 42 1.64 -2.38 6.59
C THR A 42 1.73 -2.47 8.11
N LEU A 43 0.95 -3.35 8.74
CA LEU A 43 0.98 -3.57 10.19
C LEU A 43 2.30 -4.20 10.63
N GLY A 44 2.83 -5.15 9.85
CA GLY A 44 4.14 -5.76 10.11
C GLY A 44 5.26 -4.71 10.06
N LEU A 45 5.26 -3.84 9.05
CA LEU A 45 6.20 -2.73 8.94
C LEU A 45 6.12 -1.79 10.15
N LEU A 46 4.91 -1.36 10.51
CA LEU A 46 4.70 -0.48 11.66
C LEU A 46 5.13 -1.13 12.99
N ALA A 47 4.75 -2.37 13.23
CA ALA A 47 5.12 -3.09 14.45
C ALA A 47 6.64 -3.17 14.59
N ASN A 48 7.35 -3.53 13.52
CA ASN A 48 8.81 -3.58 13.52
C ASN A 48 9.44 -2.21 13.76
N ALA A 49 8.91 -1.15 13.14
CA ALA A 49 9.35 0.22 13.38
C ALA A 49 9.19 0.61 14.87
N PHE A 50 8.05 0.32 15.50
CA PHE A 50 7.82 0.59 16.92
C PHE A 50 8.77 -0.17 17.86
N ILE A 51 9.06 -1.42 17.53
CA ILE A 51 9.99 -2.26 18.30
C ILE A 51 11.37 -1.62 18.34
N VAL A 52 11.90 -1.19 17.18
CA VAL A 52 13.29 -0.70 17.09
C VAL A 52 13.45 0.79 17.39
N ALA A 53 12.37 1.58 17.28
CA ALA A 53 12.36 3.02 17.46
C ALA A 53 12.80 3.47 18.87
N GLY A 54 13.56 4.57 18.91
CA GLY A 54 13.79 5.33 20.15
C GLY A 54 12.56 6.12 20.60
N PRO A 55 12.55 6.71 21.82
CA PRO A 55 11.37 7.39 22.37
C PRO A 55 10.90 8.58 21.54
N ARG A 56 11.82 9.33 20.91
CA ARG A 56 11.46 10.44 20.01
C ARG A 56 10.78 9.94 18.74
N GLU A 57 11.34 8.91 18.11
CA GLU A 57 10.79 8.30 16.89
C GLU A 57 9.45 7.61 17.15
N ARG A 58 9.28 6.95 18.31
CA ARG A 58 7.98 6.38 18.71
C ARG A 58 6.91 7.45 18.81
N ARG A 59 7.22 8.62 19.38
CA ARG A 59 6.27 9.75 19.41
C ARG A 59 5.97 10.27 18.00
N ALA A 60 6.96 10.34 17.12
CA ALA A 60 6.75 10.72 15.72
C ALA A 60 5.87 9.70 14.97
N LEU A 61 6.10 8.40 15.15
CA LEU A 61 5.29 7.32 14.59
C LEU A 61 3.85 7.36 15.12
N LEU A 62 3.66 7.53 16.43
CA LEU A 62 2.33 7.71 17.02
C LEU A 62 1.64 8.95 16.46
N GLY A 63 2.38 10.06 16.35
CA GLY A 63 1.90 11.31 15.78
C GLY A 63 1.39 11.11 14.35
N ILE A 64 2.20 10.52 13.46
CA ILE A 64 1.80 10.34 12.07
C ILE A 64 0.64 9.36 11.92
N VAL A 65 0.61 8.28 12.71
CA VAL A 65 -0.51 7.31 12.70
C VAL A 65 -1.78 7.99 13.20
N ALA A 66 -1.71 8.73 14.30
CA ALA A 66 -2.84 9.49 14.84
C ALA A 66 -3.35 10.51 13.81
N THR A 67 -2.44 11.25 13.17
CA THR A 67 -2.77 12.20 12.11
C THR A 67 -3.41 11.53 10.89
N ALA A 68 -2.88 10.39 10.44
CA ALA A 68 -3.39 9.61 9.32
C ALA A 68 -4.80 9.04 9.56
N VAL A 69 -5.18 8.82 10.82
CA VAL A 69 -6.54 8.39 11.21
C VAL A 69 -7.45 9.60 11.46
N ALA A 70 -6.97 10.59 12.23
CA ALA A 70 -7.77 11.72 12.66
C ALA A 70 -8.18 12.62 11.49
N VAL A 71 -7.26 12.90 10.55
CA VAL A 71 -7.56 13.84 9.46
C VAL A 71 -8.68 13.33 8.54
N PRO A 72 -8.68 12.10 8.01
CA PRO A 72 -9.80 11.60 7.22
C PRO A 72 -11.13 11.63 7.99
N VAL A 73 -11.11 11.26 9.27
CA VAL A 73 -12.29 11.24 10.14
C VAL A 73 -12.86 12.65 10.37
N LEU A 74 -12.00 13.60 10.74
CA LEU A 74 -12.39 14.99 11.00
C LEU A 74 -12.79 15.70 9.71
N TYR A 75 -12.06 15.46 8.62
CA TYR A 75 -12.38 16.01 7.31
C TYR A 75 -13.76 15.54 6.86
N TYR A 76 -14.05 14.23 6.91
CA TYR A 76 -15.37 13.70 6.58
C TYR A 76 -16.46 14.30 7.48
N ALA A 77 -16.24 14.39 8.79
CA ALA A 77 -17.20 14.99 9.70
C ALA A 77 -17.52 16.47 9.35
N ALA A 78 -16.53 17.21 8.82
CA ALA A 78 -16.72 18.59 8.38
C ALA A 78 -17.45 18.68 7.03
N ILE A 79 -17.12 17.82 6.06
CA ILE A 79 -17.65 17.93 4.69
C ILE A 79 -18.92 17.12 4.41
N ALA A 80 -19.27 16.15 5.26
CA ALA A 80 -20.40 15.24 5.03
C ALA A 80 -21.75 15.97 4.83
N ARG A 81 -21.89 17.16 5.42
CA ARG A 81 -23.11 17.98 5.28
C ARG A 81 -23.29 18.60 3.89
N HIS A 82 -22.22 18.65 3.09
CA HIS A 82 -22.20 19.26 1.76
C HIS A 82 -22.41 18.24 0.63
N GLY A 83 -22.69 16.96 0.95
CA GLY A 83 -22.89 15.91 -0.06
C GLY A 83 -21.61 15.47 -0.78
N ILE A 84 -20.44 15.93 -0.35
CA ILE A 84 -19.15 15.58 -0.94
C ILE A 84 -18.65 14.28 -0.30
N GLY A 85 -18.49 13.23 -1.12
CA GLY A 85 -17.93 11.96 -0.68
C GLY A 85 -16.41 12.04 -0.47
N LEU A 86 -15.93 11.57 0.68
CA LEU A 86 -14.51 11.35 0.91
C LEU A 86 -14.07 10.03 0.26
N GLN A 87 -13.12 10.10 -0.68
CA GLN A 87 -12.56 8.95 -1.36
C GLN A 87 -11.10 8.72 -0.97
N GLY A 88 -10.63 7.48 -1.05
CA GLY A 88 -9.27 7.06 -0.73
C GLY A 88 -8.20 7.89 -1.44
N ARG A 89 -8.43 8.26 -2.71
CA ARG A 89 -7.49 9.08 -3.49
C ARG A 89 -7.18 10.45 -2.89
N HIS A 90 -8.10 11.03 -2.13
CA HIS A 90 -7.88 12.34 -1.51
C HIS A 90 -6.95 12.23 -0.30
N MET A 91 -6.94 11.07 0.37
CA MET A 91 -6.17 10.84 1.59
C MET A 91 -4.87 10.05 1.34
N LEU A 92 -4.70 9.47 0.14
CA LEU A 92 -3.54 8.66 -0.25
C LEU A 92 -2.17 9.33 0.03
N PRO A 93 -1.93 10.59 -0.35
CA PRO A 93 -0.66 11.26 -0.10
C PRO A 93 -0.31 11.37 1.40
N MET A 94 -1.33 11.39 2.26
CA MET A 94 -1.13 11.40 3.71
C MET A 94 -0.90 9.99 4.24
N LEU A 95 -1.70 9.02 3.80
CA LEU A 95 -1.60 7.62 4.24
C LEU A 95 -0.25 6.99 3.89
N VAL A 96 0.36 7.37 2.75
CA VAL A 96 1.66 6.82 2.32
C VAL A 96 2.83 7.27 3.21
N ILE A 97 2.69 8.36 3.95
CA ILE A 97 3.74 8.85 4.87
C ILE A 97 3.97 7.84 6.00
N VAL A 98 2.92 7.14 6.44
CA VAL A 98 2.98 6.16 7.53
C VAL A 98 3.98 5.03 7.23
N PRO A 99 3.85 4.25 6.13
CA PRO A 99 4.83 3.23 5.80
C PRO A 99 6.19 3.81 5.41
N LEU A 100 6.28 5.01 4.83
CA LEU A 100 7.55 5.64 4.52
C LEU A 100 8.36 5.94 5.78
N LEU A 101 7.75 6.57 6.79
CA LEU A 101 8.41 6.85 8.07
C LEU A 101 8.75 5.55 8.81
N ALA A 102 7.86 4.56 8.79
CA ALA A 102 8.12 3.26 9.39
C ALA A 102 9.35 2.58 8.76
N GLY A 103 9.45 2.59 7.42
CA GLY A 103 10.61 2.08 6.69
C GLY A 103 11.91 2.80 7.04
N GLU A 104 11.88 4.14 7.13
CA GLU A 104 13.05 4.95 7.51
C GLU A 104 13.54 4.65 8.92
N VAL A 105 12.63 4.54 9.90
CA VAL A 105 12.98 4.18 11.28
C VAL A 105 13.62 2.78 11.34
N ILE A 106 13.05 1.83 10.60
CA ILE A 106 13.61 0.48 10.49
C ILE A 106 15.00 0.52 9.87
N LEU A 107 15.20 1.29 8.80
CA LEU A 107 16.47 1.42 8.11
C LEU A 107 17.57 1.95 9.03
N ARG A 108 17.28 3.00 9.81
CA ARG A 108 18.21 3.58 10.80
C ARG A 108 18.59 2.60 11.90
N HIS A 109 17.64 1.79 12.36
CA HIS A 109 17.83 0.85 13.47
C HIS A 109 17.89 -0.61 13.04
N ARG A 110 18.24 -0.88 11.77
CA ARG A 110 18.24 -2.22 11.17
C ARG A 110 19.04 -3.26 11.95
N ARG A 111 20.09 -2.83 12.66
CA ARG A 111 20.93 -3.68 13.51
C ARG A 111 20.18 -4.24 14.73
N ARG A 112 19.11 -3.57 15.18
CA ARG A 112 18.27 -4.00 16.31
C ARG A 112 17.18 -5.00 15.90
N LEU A 113 17.00 -5.26 14.60
CA LEU A 113 16.01 -6.23 14.14
C LEU A 113 16.50 -7.67 14.37
N GLY A 114 15.66 -8.46 15.02
CA GLY A 114 15.84 -9.91 15.10
C GLY A 114 15.80 -10.59 13.72
N PRO A 115 16.29 -11.84 13.60
CA PRO A 115 16.39 -12.56 12.34
C PRO A 115 15.03 -12.78 11.67
N LEU A 116 13.99 -13.12 12.44
CA LEU A 116 12.64 -13.31 11.91
C LEU A 116 12.05 -12.01 11.35
N ALA A 117 12.18 -10.91 12.09
CA ALA A 117 11.73 -9.58 11.67
C ALA A 117 12.38 -9.16 10.35
N ARG A 118 13.70 -9.37 10.24
CA ARG A 118 14.46 -9.10 9.01
C ARG A 118 13.97 -9.91 7.83
N ARG A 119 13.71 -11.21 8.02
CA ARG A 119 13.13 -12.09 6.99
C ARG A 119 11.77 -11.59 6.53
N THR A 120 10.91 -11.16 7.46
CA THR A 120 9.60 -10.59 7.13
C THR A 120 9.71 -9.26 6.39
N MET A 121 10.72 -8.42 6.68
CA MET A 121 10.92 -7.18 5.92
C MET A 121 11.29 -7.43 4.46
N TRP A 122 12.01 -8.51 4.16
CA TRP A 122 12.36 -8.87 2.79
C TRP A 122 11.17 -9.35 1.95
N SER A 123 10.11 -9.87 2.57
CA SER A 123 8.91 -10.28 1.82
C SER A 123 8.01 -9.10 1.44
N ILE A 124 8.19 -7.92 2.03
CA ILE A 124 7.33 -6.74 1.79
C ILE A 124 7.40 -6.28 0.33
N PRO A 125 8.57 -6.05 -0.31
CA PRO A 125 8.59 -5.61 -1.70
C PRO A 125 7.98 -6.64 -2.65
N ALA A 126 8.19 -7.93 -2.41
CA ALA A 126 7.59 -9.00 -3.20
C ALA A 126 6.06 -9.05 -3.06
N GLY A 127 5.55 -8.92 -1.83
CA GLY A 127 4.11 -8.84 -1.58
C GLY A 127 3.47 -7.58 -2.18
N ALA A 128 4.15 -6.43 -2.10
CA ALA A 128 3.72 -5.20 -2.75
C ALA A 128 3.68 -5.36 -4.27
N ALA A 129 4.71 -5.95 -4.88
CA ALA A 129 4.77 -6.21 -6.31
C ALA A 129 3.63 -7.14 -6.78
N ALA A 130 3.33 -8.19 -6.01
CA ALA A 130 2.21 -9.10 -6.30
C ALA A 130 0.85 -8.39 -6.25
N VAL A 131 0.61 -7.56 -5.22
CA VAL A 131 -0.64 -6.77 -5.11
C VAL A 131 -0.74 -5.75 -6.25
N GLN A 132 0.35 -5.06 -6.59
CA GLN A 132 0.38 -4.09 -7.69
C GLN A 132 0.14 -4.74 -9.06
N LEU A 133 0.72 -5.92 -9.31
CA LEU A 133 0.47 -6.68 -10.54
C LEU A 133 -1.00 -7.08 -10.65
N LEU A 134 -1.57 -7.61 -9.56
CA LEU A 134 -2.98 -7.98 -9.49
C LEU A 134 -3.89 -6.75 -9.70
N ALA A 135 -3.56 -5.63 -9.06
CA ALA A 135 -4.26 -4.36 -9.20
C ALA A 135 -4.26 -3.86 -10.64
N TRP A 136 -3.09 -3.80 -11.26
CA TRP A 136 -2.93 -3.38 -12.64
C TRP A 136 -3.72 -4.28 -13.58
N TYR A 137 -3.59 -5.61 -13.43
CA TYR A 137 -4.24 -6.56 -14.33
C TYR A 137 -5.77 -6.52 -14.21
N ALA A 138 -6.30 -6.47 -12.98
CA ALA A 138 -7.75 -6.36 -12.76
C ALA A 138 -8.31 -5.07 -13.36
N ASN A 139 -7.62 -3.94 -13.18
CA ASN A 139 -8.03 -2.66 -13.72
C ASN A 139 -7.90 -2.61 -15.25
N ALA A 140 -6.83 -3.16 -15.80
CA ALA A 140 -6.57 -3.23 -17.24
C ALA A 140 -7.62 -4.10 -17.95
N ARG A 141 -7.89 -5.31 -17.44
CA ARG A 141 -8.94 -6.19 -17.98
C ARG A 141 -10.29 -5.47 -18.00
N ARG A 142 -10.64 -4.82 -16.89
CA ARG A 142 -11.90 -4.09 -16.80
C ARG A 142 -11.97 -2.95 -17.82
N ALA A 143 -10.91 -2.17 -17.98
CA ALA A 143 -10.86 -1.10 -18.97
C ALA A 143 -10.94 -1.62 -20.41
N ALA A 144 -10.32 -2.77 -20.69
CA ALA A 144 -10.24 -3.35 -22.03
C ALA A 144 -11.52 -4.09 -22.47
N VAL A 145 -12.13 -4.88 -21.58
CA VAL A 145 -13.23 -5.82 -21.92
C VAL A 145 -14.39 -5.82 -20.92
N GLY A 146 -14.40 -4.88 -19.97
CA GLY A 146 -15.41 -4.82 -18.91
C GLY A 146 -15.26 -5.91 -17.84
N SER A 147 -16.18 -5.94 -16.87
CA SER A 147 -16.11 -6.87 -15.72
C SER A 147 -16.41 -8.32 -16.09
N ASN A 148 -17.22 -8.55 -17.12
CA ASN A 148 -17.66 -9.87 -17.60
C ASN A 148 -16.88 -10.37 -18.83
N GLY A 149 -15.87 -9.63 -19.28
CA GLY A 149 -15.07 -10.01 -20.44
C GLY A 149 -14.13 -11.19 -20.18
N PRO A 150 -13.43 -11.69 -21.21
CA PRO A 150 -12.46 -12.77 -21.05
C PRO A 150 -11.32 -12.38 -20.09
N TRP A 151 -10.71 -13.37 -19.44
CA TRP A 151 -9.51 -13.15 -18.63
C TRP A 151 -8.30 -12.79 -19.52
N ALA A 152 -8.08 -13.54 -20.60
CA ALA A 152 -7.06 -13.24 -21.61
C ALA A 152 -7.49 -12.08 -22.54
N PHE A 153 -7.50 -10.86 -22.01
CA PHE A 153 -8.11 -9.70 -22.66
C PHE A 153 -7.27 -9.05 -23.77
N LEU A 154 -5.95 -9.28 -23.82
CA LEU A 154 -5.04 -8.55 -24.72
C LEU A 154 -5.43 -8.66 -26.20
N GLY A 155 -5.87 -9.84 -26.64
CA GLY A 155 -6.35 -10.06 -28.03
C GLY A 155 -7.83 -9.73 -28.26
N HIS A 156 -8.57 -9.35 -27.22
CA HIS A 156 -10.02 -9.10 -27.26
C HIS A 156 -10.38 -7.68 -26.81
N ALA A 157 -9.37 -6.82 -26.64
CA ALA A 157 -9.53 -5.48 -26.08
C ALA A 157 -10.42 -4.60 -26.98
N GLN A 158 -11.56 -4.17 -26.46
CA GLN A 158 -12.47 -3.25 -27.12
C GLN A 158 -11.99 -1.80 -27.01
N TRP A 159 -11.23 -1.50 -25.94
CA TRP A 159 -10.55 -0.24 -25.73
C TRP A 159 -9.04 -0.47 -25.58
N GLN A 160 -8.25 0.41 -26.20
CA GLN A 160 -6.79 0.42 -26.15
C GLN A 160 -6.32 1.74 -25.51
N PRO A 161 -5.41 1.70 -24.52
CA PRO A 161 -4.80 2.92 -24.00
C PRO A 161 -3.88 3.55 -25.05
N PRO A 162 -3.54 4.84 -24.88
CA PRO A 162 -2.40 5.42 -25.60
C PRO A 162 -1.16 4.52 -25.44
N ALA A 163 -0.45 4.25 -26.54
CA ALA A 163 0.68 3.30 -26.67
C ALA A 163 0.33 1.79 -26.63
N GLY A 164 -0.94 1.41 -26.54
CA GLY A 164 -1.39 0.01 -26.61
C GLY A 164 -1.08 -0.83 -25.38
N TRP A 165 -1.82 -1.92 -25.17
CA TRP A 165 -1.69 -2.75 -23.97
C TRP A 165 -0.31 -3.42 -23.80
N ASP A 166 0.37 -3.76 -24.89
CA ASP A 166 1.68 -4.43 -24.84
C ASP A 166 2.75 -3.56 -24.16
N THR A 167 2.74 -2.24 -24.44
CA THR A 167 3.64 -1.28 -23.79
C THR A 167 3.40 -1.23 -22.28
N TRP A 168 2.14 -1.13 -21.87
CA TRP A 168 1.79 -1.07 -20.45
C TRP A 168 2.07 -2.39 -19.73
N LEU A 169 1.90 -3.53 -20.41
CA LEU A 169 2.26 -4.83 -19.88
C LEU A 169 3.78 -4.92 -19.65
N ALA A 170 4.58 -4.50 -20.64
CA ALA A 170 6.03 -4.48 -20.52
C ALA A 170 6.49 -3.60 -19.35
N LEU A 171 5.93 -2.39 -19.23
CA LEU A 171 6.23 -1.49 -18.11
C LEU A 171 5.85 -2.08 -16.75
N THR A 172 4.70 -2.73 -16.65
CA THR A 172 4.27 -3.40 -15.41
C THR A 172 5.19 -4.55 -15.05
N ILE A 173 5.59 -5.38 -16.02
CA ILE A 173 6.56 -6.47 -15.81
C ILE A 173 7.88 -5.91 -15.30
N VAL A 174 8.40 -4.85 -15.93
CA VAL A 174 9.64 -4.19 -15.49
C VAL A 174 9.50 -3.63 -14.07
N ALA A 175 8.40 -2.93 -13.77
CA ALA A 175 8.17 -2.38 -12.44
C ALA A 175 8.10 -3.46 -11.35
N VAL A 176 7.39 -4.55 -11.61
CA VAL A 176 7.29 -5.72 -10.72
C VAL A 176 8.65 -6.39 -10.55
N ALA A 177 9.41 -6.56 -11.63
CA ALA A 177 10.75 -7.13 -11.58
C ALA A 177 11.71 -6.27 -10.75
N LEU A 178 11.67 -4.95 -10.92
CA LEU A 178 12.50 -4.02 -10.13
C LEU A 178 12.12 -4.04 -8.64
N LEU A 179 10.82 -4.04 -8.31
CA LEU A 179 10.36 -4.18 -6.93
C LEU A 179 10.76 -5.53 -6.32
N GLY A 180 10.71 -6.61 -7.09
CA GLY A 180 11.19 -7.93 -6.69
C GLY A 180 12.70 -7.97 -6.49
N ALA A 181 13.48 -7.32 -7.37
CA ALA A 181 14.93 -7.22 -7.25
C ALA A 181 15.36 -6.46 -5.99
N VAL A 182 14.60 -5.45 -5.54
CA VAL A 182 14.84 -4.82 -4.25
C VAL A 182 14.75 -5.82 -3.10
N ALA A 183 13.83 -6.79 -3.17
CA ALA A 183 13.73 -7.84 -2.14
C ALA A 183 14.99 -8.73 -2.09
N THR A 184 15.60 -9.03 -3.23
CA THR A 184 16.79 -9.90 -3.32
C THR A 184 18.09 -9.16 -3.02
N LEU A 185 18.28 -7.94 -3.54
CA LEU A 185 19.49 -7.14 -3.30
C LEU A 185 19.66 -6.75 -1.83
N VAL A 186 18.56 -6.59 -1.09
CA VAL A 186 18.58 -6.32 0.35
C VAL A 186 18.81 -7.61 1.18
N HIS A 187 18.59 -8.79 0.59
CA HIS A 187 18.90 -10.09 1.20
C HIS A 187 20.41 -10.37 1.18
N ASP A 188 21.07 -10.08 0.06
CA ASP A 188 22.46 -10.44 -0.23
C ASP A 188 23.51 -9.47 0.32
N GLN A 189 23.20 -8.70 1.36
CA GLN A 189 24.19 -7.89 2.10
C GLN A 189 24.55 -8.60 3.42
N PRO A 190 25.37 -9.67 3.39
CA PRO A 190 25.95 -10.23 4.61
C PRO A 190 27.04 -9.28 5.12
N GLY A 191 26.86 -8.77 6.33
CA GLY A 191 27.96 -8.49 7.25
C GLY A 191 29.16 -7.64 6.77
N ALA A 192 28.99 -6.64 5.90
CA ALA A 192 30.05 -5.65 5.72
C ALA A 192 30.23 -4.89 7.05
N VAL A 193 31.43 -5.02 7.63
CA VAL A 193 31.90 -4.49 8.93
C VAL A 193 31.68 -5.44 10.14
N GLN A 194 32.24 -6.64 10.05
CA GLN A 194 33.18 -7.11 11.10
C GLN A 194 34.59 -6.92 10.52
N ASP A 195 35.52 -6.46 11.35
CA ASP A 195 36.95 -6.26 11.10
C ASP A 195 37.39 -4.92 10.48
N SER A 196 37.42 -3.90 11.34
CA SER A 196 38.61 -3.05 11.43
C SER A 196 38.82 -2.71 12.91
N ALA A 197 39.94 -3.24 13.41
CA ALA A 197 40.47 -3.17 14.77
C ALA A 197 40.48 -1.76 15.38
#